data_AF-A0A1H8ADH1-F1
#
_entry.id   AF-A0A1H8ADH1-F1
#
_cell.length_a   1.000
_cell.length_b   1.000
_cell.length_c   1.000
_cell.angle_alpha   90.00
_cell.angle_beta   90.00
_cell.angle_gamma   90.00
#
_symmetry.space_group_name_H-M   'P 1'
#
loop_
_entity.id
_entity.type
_entity.pdbx_description
1 polymer ?
#
loop_
_entity_poly.entity_id
_entity_poly.type
_entity_poly.pdbx_seq_one_letter_code
_entity_poly.pdbx_strand_id
1 'polypeptide(L)'
;MYDVEAFLTGIKPSLLLSTAHPLFEKVLAYPSLEIDLIDDRPQYLFFHTEKERACFAKRVDPLSHRSPAFHRELGLVLGYPPKAVEFYVRKKECQDQCNWHDLQLLKAKIAGLHYAGIGCNSNVDDLWDNAHWLWNTYRQDEILNIRVDAKLLPVKYRDENDLMKVIQQAKRTLEQSGSRVRSG
;
A
#
# COMPACT_ATOMS: atom_id res chain seq x y z
N MET A 1 -4.71 5.43 13.31
CA MET A 1 -4.42 6.78 12.79
C MET A 1 -4.74 6.88 11.30
N TYR A 2 -5.11 8.05 10.76
CA TYR A 2 -5.35 8.24 9.31
C TYR A 2 -4.07 8.71 8.58
N ASP A 3 -4.04 8.57 7.25
CA ASP A 3 -2.87 8.82 6.40
C ASP A 3 -2.35 10.28 6.45
N VAL A 4 -3.24 11.27 6.35
CA VAL A 4 -2.87 12.69 6.40
C VAL A 4 -2.34 13.07 7.78
N GLU A 5 -2.97 12.57 8.84
CA GLU A 5 -2.52 12.78 10.21
C GLU A 5 -1.14 12.14 10.45
N ALA A 6 -0.94 10.91 9.97
CA ALA A 6 0.36 10.24 10.06
C ALA A 6 1.45 10.98 9.29
N PHE A 7 1.12 11.59 8.15
CA PHE A 7 2.05 12.46 7.44
C PHE A 7 2.36 13.70 8.27
N LEU A 8 1.36 14.49 8.67
CA LEU A 8 1.55 15.74 9.41
C LEU A 8 2.30 15.56 10.75
N THR A 9 2.25 14.38 11.35
CA THR A 9 2.97 14.03 12.59
C THR A 9 4.36 13.45 12.35
N GLY A 10 4.81 13.33 11.09
CA GLY A 10 6.13 12.83 10.71
C GLY A 10 6.27 11.30 10.75
N ILE A 11 5.16 10.57 10.91
CA ILE A 11 5.15 9.10 10.99
C ILE A 11 5.19 8.50 9.59
N LYS A 12 4.36 9.00 8.68
CA LYS A 12 4.34 8.60 7.28
C LYS A 12 5.36 9.46 6.51
N PRO A 13 6.28 8.85 5.74
CA PRO A 13 7.39 9.59 5.11
C PRO A 13 6.97 10.47 3.94
N SER A 14 5.95 10.05 3.18
CA SER A 14 5.38 10.83 2.08
C SER A 14 3.90 10.53 1.92
N LEU A 15 3.16 11.44 1.27
CA LEU A 15 1.72 11.37 1.19
C LEU A 15 1.26 11.61 -0.26
N LEU A 16 0.49 10.67 -0.80
CA LEU A 16 -0.14 10.82 -2.12
C LEU A 16 -1.60 11.24 -1.92
N LEU A 17 -1.97 12.42 -2.43
CA LEU A 17 -3.34 12.95 -2.36
C LEU A 17 -3.78 13.54 -3.69
N SER A 18 -5.09 13.55 -3.94
CA SER A 18 -5.69 14.35 -5.01
C SER A 18 -6.21 15.68 -4.47
N THR A 19 -6.40 16.65 -5.36
CA THR A 19 -6.99 17.96 -5.04
C THR A 19 -8.41 17.87 -4.49
N ALA A 20 -9.11 16.76 -4.76
CA ALA A 20 -10.46 16.50 -4.25
C ALA A 20 -10.48 16.03 -2.77
N HIS A 21 -9.32 15.74 -2.17
CA HIS A 21 -9.28 15.28 -0.79
C HIS A 21 -9.62 16.43 0.19
N PRO A 22 -10.52 16.23 1.18
CA PRO A 22 -10.95 17.31 2.08
C PRO A 22 -9.84 17.97 2.89
N LEU A 23 -8.70 17.30 3.04
CA LEU A 23 -7.54 17.78 3.79
C LEU A 23 -6.38 18.24 2.89
N PHE A 24 -6.57 18.36 1.58
CA PHE A 24 -5.52 18.75 0.64
C PHE A 24 -4.86 20.09 0.99
N GLU A 25 -5.66 21.08 1.39
CA GLU A 25 -5.16 22.41 1.78
C GLU A 25 -4.19 22.36 2.98
N LYS A 26 -4.31 21.36 3.86
CA LYS A 26 -3.44 21.22 5.04
C LYS A 26 -2.00 20.84 4.69
N VAL A 27 -1.75 20.34 3.48
CA VAL A 27 -0.43 19.87 3.05
C VAL A 27 0.19 20.72 1.93
N LEU A 28 -0.49 21.78 1.48
CA LEU A 28 -0.01 22.66 0.39
C LEU A 28 1.33 23.35 0.70
N ALA A 29 1.64 23.56 1.98
CA ALA A 29 2.91 24.15 2.40
C ALA A 29 4.11 23.19 2.26
N TYR A 30 3.85 21.89 2.03
CA TYR A 30 4.90 20.88 1.92
C TYR A 30 5.39 20.76 0.47
N PRO A 31 6.70 20.50 0.26
CA PRO A 31 7.25 20.16 -1.04
C PRO A 31 6.47 19.02 -1.71
N SER A 32 6.12 19.18 -2.98
CA SER A 32 5.32 18.19 -3.70
C SER A 32 5.75 17.99 -5.15
N LEU A 33 5.35 16.85 -5.70
CA LEU A 33 5.45 16.52 -7.11
C LEU A 33 4.09 16.09 -7.62
N GLU A 34 3.70 16.60 -8.78
CA GLU A 34 2.56 16.06 -9.50
C GLU A 34 2.94 14.67 -10.05
N ILE A 35 2.10 13.68 -9.75
CA ILE A 35 2.27 12.28 -10.12
C ILE A 35 1.07 11.89 -10.97
N ASP A 36 1.35 11.49 -12.21
CA ASP A 36 0.33 11.07 -13.15
C ASP A 36 0.05 9.56 -13.03
N LEU A 37 -0.96 9.17 -12.23
CA LEU A 37 -1.37 7.76 -12.06
C LEU A 37 -2.71 7.42 -12.68
N ILE A 38 -3.60 8.40 -12.81
CA ILE A 38 -4.97 8.25 -13.33
C ILE A 38 -5.22 9.42 -14.26
N ASP A 39 -5.64 9.13 -15.49
CA ASP A 39 -5.97 10.14 -16.49
C ASP A 39 -7.02 11.12 -15.91
N ASP A 40 -6.80 12.41 -16.18
CA ASP A 40 -7.68 13.52 -15.79
C ASP A 40 -7.89 13.72 -14.28
N ARG A 41 -7.02 13.15 -13.43
CA ARG A 41 -7.05 13.36 -11.98
C ARG A 41 -5.65 13.63 -11.44
N PRO A 42 -5.24 14.90 -11.34
CA PRO A 42 -3.91 15.22 -10.82
C PRO A 42 -3.80 14.72 -9.38
N GLN A 43 -2.74 13.97 -9.12
CA GLN A 43 -2.36 13.52 -7.79
C GLN A 43 -1.02 14.14 -7.44
N TYR A 44 -0.83 14.45 -6.17
CA TYR A 44 0.36 15.12 -5.66
C TYR A 44 0.98 14.23 -4.60
N LEU A 45 2.27 13.97 -4.77
CA LEU A 45 3.10 13.30 -3.78
C LEU A 45 3.83 14.37 -2.96
N PHE A 46 3.45 14.48 -1.69
CA PHE A 46 4.00 15.42 -0.73
C PHE A 46 5.13 14.78 0.09
N PHE A 47 6.12 15.61 0.45
CA PHE A 47 7.32 15.23 1.19
C PHE A 47 7.53 16.18 2.37
N HIS A 48 8.24 15.75 3.41
CA HIS A 48 8.56 16.61 4.56
C HIS A 48 9.59 17.68 4.20
N THR A 49 10.49 17.39 3.27
CA THR A 49 11.58 18.29 2.88
C THR A 49 11.80 18.34 1.38
N GLU A 50 12.34 19.47 0.92
CA GLU A 50 12.71 19.66 -0.48
C GLU A 50 13.79 18.67 -0.93
N LYS A 51 14.67 18.27 0.00
CA LYS A 51 15.70 17.25 -0.24
C LYS A 51 15.06 15.89 -0.57
N GLU A 52 14.05 15.45 0.18
CA GLU A 52 13.36 14.18 -0.08
C GLU A 52 12.64 14.21 -1.43
N ARG A 53 11.94 15.31 -1.73
CA ARG A 53 11.29 15.56 -3.02
C ARG A 53 12.30 15.46 -4.18
N ALA A 54 13.41 16.20 -4.10
CA ALA A 54 14.44 16.21 -5.12
C ALA A 54 15.13 14.85 -5.28
N CYS A 55 15.38 14.13 -4.18
CA CYS A 55 15.93 12.78 -4.22
C CYS A 55 14.98 11.80 -4.92
N PHE A 56 13.67 11.87 -4.66
CA PHE A 56 12.69 11.05 -5.36
C PHE A 56 12.62 11.39 -6.84
N ALA A 57 12.49 12.68 -7.18
CA ALA A 57 12.47 13.14 -8.58
C ALA A 57 13.65 12.58 -9.37
N LYS A 58 14.86 12.66 -8.83
CA LYS A 58 16.07 12.12 -9.47
C LYS A 58 16.04 10.60 -9.68
N ARG A 59 15.41 9.83 -8.78
CA ARG A 59 15.30 8.37 -8.92
C ARG A 59 14.30 7.97 -10.00
N VAL A 60 13.25 8.76 -10.18
CA VAL A 60 12.16 8.44 -11.13
C VAL A 60 12.29 9.11 -12.49
N ASP A 61 13.08 10.17 -12.62
CA ASP A 61 13.39 10.86 -13.89
C ASP A 61 13.79 9.93 -15.05
N PRO A 62 14.66 8.91 -14.86
CA PRO A 62 15.01 8.01 -15.96
C PRO A 62 13.95 6.92 -16.24
N LEU A 63 12.87 6.85 -15.46
CA LEU A 63 11.88 5.78 -15.54
C LEU A 63 10.70 6.22 -16.40
N SER A 64 10.20 5.28 -17.22
CA SER A 64 8.93 5.51 -17.92
C SER A 64 7.80 5.72 -16.92
N HIS A 65 6.97 6.73 -17.15
CA HIS A 65 5.82 7.04 -16.31
C HIS A 65 4.92 5.80 -16.19
N ARG A 66 4.40 5.54 -14.98
CA ARG A 66 3.51 4.40 -14.69
C ARG A 66 4.11 3.02 -14.99
N SER A 67 5.43 2.93 -15.24
CA SER A 67 6.11 1.65 -15.39
C SER A 67 6.16 0.86 -14.08
N PRO A 68 6.37 -0.47 -14.13
CA PRO A 68 6.62 -1.28 -12.95
C PRO A 68 7.73 -0.71 -12.05
N ALA A 69 8.83 -0.23 -12.63
CA ALA A 69 9.93 0.39 -11.90
C ALA A 69 9.51 1.70 -11.21
N PHE A 70 8.72 2.55 -11.88
CA PHE A 70 8.17 3.76 -11.29
C PHE A 70 7.26 3.45 -10.10
N HIS A 71 6.35 2.48 -10.25
CA HIS A 71 5.46 2.06 -9.16
C HIS A 71 6.21 1.45 -7.98
N ARG A 72 7.35 0.78 -8.23
CA ARG A 72 8.24 0.30 -7.16
C ARG A 72 8.77 1.47 -6.34
N GLU A 73 9.40 2.46 -6.98
CA GLU A 73 9.94 3.65 -6.31
C GLU A 73 8.84 4.42 -5.56
N LEU A 74 7.66 4.56 -6.17
CA LEU A 74 6.51 5.21 -5.55
C LEU A 74 6.04 4.47 -4.29
N GLY A 75 5.91 3.15 -4.35
CA GLY A 75 5.48 2.36 -3.20
C GLY A 75 6.47 2.45 -2.02
N LEU A 76 7.77 2.40 -2.32
CA LEU A 76 8.82 2.51 -1.31
C LEU A 76 8.85 3.89 -0.66
N VAL A 77 8.73 4.97 -1.45
CA VAL A 77 8.74 6.33 -0.89
C VAL A 77 7.49 6.62 -0.05
N LEU A 78 6.36 6.00 -0.37
CA LEU A 78 5.11 6.06 0.42
C LEU A 78 5.20 5.30 1.75
N GLY A 79 6.31 4.59 1.98
CA GLY A 79 6.57 3.87 3.20
C GLY A 79 5.87 2.51 3.25
N TYR A 80 5.60 1.89 2.11
CA TYR A 80 4.97 0.57 2.06
C TYR A 80 5.98 -0.56 2.30
N PRO A 81 5.53 -1.69 2.88
CA PRO A 81 6.37 -2.88 3.01
C PRO A 81 6.93 -3.33 1.65
N PRO A 82 8.23 -3.65 1.51
CA PRO A 82 8.82 -4.02 0.24
C PRO A 82 8.11 -5.19 -0.48
N LYS A 83 7.66 -6.22 0.25
CA LYS A 83 6.92 -7.33 -0.36
C LYS A 83 5.54 -6.90 -0.87
N ALA A 84 4.87 -5.97 -0.19
CA ALA A 84 3.61 -5.40 -0.68
C ALA A 84 3.83 -4.57 -1.96
N VAL A 85 4.95 -3.84 -2.04
CA VAL A 85 5.36 -3.14 -3.26
C VAL A 85 5.59 -4.12 -4.41
N GLU A 86 6.40 -5.16 -4.22
CA GLU A 86 6.65 -6.15 -5.27
C GLU A 86 5.39 -6.87 -5.71
N PHE A 87 4.46 -7.16 -4.79
CA PHE A 87 3.16 -7.73 -5.14
C PHE A 87 2.36 -6.80 -6.07
N TYR A 88 2.33 -5.50 -5.79
CA TYR A 88 1.66 -4.52 -6.66
C TYR A 88 2.34 -4.44 -8.03
N VAL A 89 3.67 -4.36 -8.06
CA VAL A 89 4.48 -4.27 -9.28
C VAL A 89 4.22 -5.48 -10.17
N ARG A 90 4.26 -6.70 -9.60
CA ARG A 90 3.96 -7.94 -10.35
C ARG A 90 2.55 -7.95 -10.93
N LYS A 91 1.57 -7.44 -10.18
CA LYS A 91 0.18 -7.32 -10.68
C LYS A 91 0.10 -6.37 -11.87
N LYS A 92 0.82 -5.25 -11.82
CA LYS A 92 0.91 -4.27 -12.90
C LYS A 92 1.59 -4.87 -14.14
N GLU A 93 2.67 -5.61 -13.96
CA GLU A 93 3.35 -6.35 -15.05
C GLU A 93 2.41 -7.35 -15.73
N CYS A 94 1.69 -8.19 -14.97
CA CYS A 94 0.71 -9.11 -15.55
C CYS A 94 -0.39 -8.37 -16.34
N GLN A 95 -0.83 -7.21 -15.84
CA GLN A 95 -1.83 -6.39 -16.54
C GLN A 95 -1.28 -5.81 -17.85
N ASP A 96 -0.07 -5.23 -17.83
CA ASP A 96 0.55 -4.62 -19.00
C ASP A 96 0.92 -5.66 -20.08
N GLN A 97 1.23 -6.89 -19.67
CA GLN A 97 1.50 -8.02 -20.55
C GLN A 97 0.25 -8.80 -20.99
N CYS A 98 -0.94 -8.37 -20.60
CA CYS A 98 -2.21 -9.09 -20.85
C CYS A 98 -2.20 -10.55 -20.35
N ASN A 99 -1.41 -10.86 -19.32
CA ASN A 99 -1.38 -12.18 -18.69
C ASN A 99 -2.53 -12.30 -17.68
N TRP A 100 -3.74 -12.50 -18.22
CA TRP A 100 -4.97 -12.53 -17.44
C TRP A 100 -5.02 -13.69 -16.44
N HIS A 101 -4.43 -14.83 -16.76
CA HIS A 101 -4.43 -15.99 -15.87
C HIS A 101 -3.69 -15.68 -14.55
N ASP A 102 -2.44 -15.24 -14.65
CA ASP A 102 -1.64 -14.89 -13.46
C ASP A 102 -2.22 -13.70 -12.71
N LEU A 103 -2.77 -12.71 -13.44
CA LEU A 103 -3.46 -11.59 -12.82
C LEU A 103 -4.64 -12.04 -11.96
N GLN A 104 -5.43 -13.02 -12.39
CA GLN A 104 -6.53 -13.55 -11.59
C GLN A 104 -6.03 -14.34 -10.37
N LEU A 105 -4.96 -15.11 -10.52
CA LEU A 105 -4.33 -15.81 -9.38
C LEU A 105 -3.82 -14.83 -8.33
N LEU A 106 -3.20 -13.71 -8.74
CA LEU A 106 -2.77 -12.64 -7.83
C LEU A 106 -3.96 -11.95 -7.17
N LYS A 107 -5.03 -11.64 -7.92
CA LYS A 107 -6.24 -11.02 -7.38
C LYS A 107 -6.94 -11.87 -6.32
N ALA A 108 -6.94 -13.18 -6.49
CA ALA A 108 -7.50 -14.13 -5.52
C ALA A 108 -6.71 -14.17 -4.19
N LYS A 109 -5.51 -13.57 -4.13
CA LYS A 109 -4.62 -13.55 -2.96
C LYS A 109 -4.50 -12.17 -2.31
N ILE A 110 -5.31 -11.19 -2.71
CA ILE A 110 -5.19 -9.83 -2.18
C ILE A 110 -5.65 -9.76 -0.71
N ALA A 111 -4.81 -9.15 0.11
CA ALA A 111 -5.15 -8.68 1.45
C ALA A 111 -4.74 -7.19 1.59
N GLY A 112 -5.63 -6.36 2.12
CA GLY A 112 -5.32 -4.99 2.51
C GLY A 112 -4.66 -4.95 3.88
N LEU A 113 -3.70 -4.04 4.06
CA LEU A 113 -3.03 -3.75 5.32
C LEU A 113 -3.24 -2.29 5.66
N HIS A 114 -3.56 -2.00 6.93
CA HIS A 114 -3.63 -0.64 7.44
C HIS A 114 -3.04 -0.54 8.86
N TYR A 115 -1.96 0.23 9.00
CA TYR A 115 -1.27 0.47 10.27
C TYR A 115 -0.42 1.74 10.20
N ALA A 116 -0.43 2.54 11.26
CA ALA A 116 0.25 3.82 11.42
C ALA A 116 0.02 4.81 10.26
N GLY A 117 -1.21 4.86 9.72
CA GLY A 117 -1.55 5.66 8.53
C GLY A 117 -0.97 5.13 7.22
N ILE A 118 -0.40 3.92 7.22
CA ILE A 118 0.04 3.20 6.03
C ILE A 118 -1.05 2.24 5.58
N GLY A 119 -1.70 2.58 4.47
CA GLY A 119 -2.67 1.72 3.78
C GLY A 119 -2.10 1.16 2.47
N CYS A 120 -2.02 -0.17 2.33
CA CYS A 120 -1.57 -0.81 1.09
C CYS A 120 -2.25 -2.17 0.84
N ASN A 121 -2.11 -2.70 -0.39
CA ASN A 121 -2.50 -4.07 -0.70
C ASN A 121 -1.26 -4.96 -0.75
N SER A 122 -1.42 -6.20 -0.29
CA SER A 122 -0.39 -7.23 -0.20
C SER A 122 -0.93 -8.57 -0.70
N ASN A 123 -0.02 -9.52 -0.89
CA ASN A 123 -0.36 -10.93 -0.92
C ASN A 123 -0.70 -11.42 0.50
N VAL A 124 -1.72 -12.26 0.64
CA VAL A 124 -2.07 -12.94 1.90
C VAL A 124 -0.93 -13.82 2.44
N ASP A 125 -0.10 -14.38 1.54
CA ASP A 125 1.02 -15.24 1.91
C ASP A 125 2.19 -14.45 2.53
N ASP A 126 2.26 -13.13 2.31
CA ASP A 126 3.30 -12.24 2.82
C ASP A 126 2.87 -11.43 4.07
N LEU A 127 1.68 -11.71 4.63
CA LEU A 127 1.13 -10.93 5.75
C LEU A 127 2.03 -10.93 6.98
N TRP A 128 2.69 -12.05 7.28
CA TRP A 128 3.62 -12.15 8.40
C TRP A 128 4.77 -11.14 8.25
N ASP A 129 5.49 -11.21 7.13
CA ASP A 129 6.65 -10.36 6.89
C ASP A 129 6.27 -8.89 6.78
N ASN A 130 5.12 -8.59 6.17
CA ASN A 130 4.65 -7.21 6.05
C ASN A 130 4.20 -6.62 7.39
N ALA A 131 3.54 -7.40 8.25
CA ALA A 131 3.19 -6.98 9.61
C ALA A 131 4.45 -6.68 10.43
N HIS A 132 5.43 -7.58 10.40
CA HIS A 132 6.73 -7.40 11.07
C HIS A 132 7.47 -6.17 10.56
N TRP A 133 7.52 -5.98 9.25
CA TRP A 133 8.14 -4.80 8.66
C TRP A 133 7.45 -3.51 9.13
N LEU A 134 6.12 -3.49 9.17
CA LEU A 134 5.34 -2.34 9.64
C LEU A 134 5.64 -2.03 11.11
N TRP A 135 5.58 -3.02 12.01
CA TRP A 135 5.84 -2.83 13.44
C TRP A 135 7.28 -2.44 13.79
N ASN A 136 8.24 -2.80 12.92
CA ASN A 136 9.64 -2.43 13.09
C ASN A 136 9.95 -1.04 12.51
N THR A 137 9.24 -0.64 11.46
CA THR A 137 9.40 0.66 10.80
C THR A 137 8.65 1.76 11.54
N TYR A 138 7.42 1.47 11.94
CA TYR A 138 6.51 2.40 12.62
C TYR A 138 6.21 1.83 14.01
N ARG A 139 6.58 2.56 15.07
CA ARG A 139 6.56 2.08 16.46
C ARG A 139 5.31 2.53 17.24
N GLN A 140 4.19 2.68 16.54
CA GLN A 140 2.95 3.15 17.13
C GLN A 140 2.20 1.97 17.76
N ASP A 141 1.83 2.10 19.02
CA ASP A 141 1.01 1.09 19.69
C ASP A 141 -0.45 1.20 19.22
N GLU A 142 -0.71 0.72 18.00
CA GLU A 142 -2.04 0.69 17.40
C GLU A 142 -2.35 -0.65 16.72
N ILE A 143 -3.64 -0.86 16.43
CA ILE A 143 -4.14 -2.08 15.80
C ILE A 143 -3.69 -2.11 14.33
N LEU A 144 -3.05 -3.21 13.94
CA LEU A 144 -2.86 -3.56 12.54
C LEU A 144 -4.18 -4.13 12.00
N ASN A 145 -4.76 -3.47 11.01
CA ASN A 145 -5.98 -3.94 10.38
C ASN A 145 -5.66 -4.69 9.09
N ILE A 146 -6.09 -5.94 8.99
CA ILE A 146 -5.98 -6.77 7.79
C ILE A 146 -7.37 -6.87 7.15
N ARG A 147 -7.51 -6.35 5.92
CA ARG A 147 -8.76 -6.43 5.15
C ARG A 147 -8.69 -7.56 4.15
N VAL A 148 -9.65 -8.47 4.18
CA VAL A 148 -9.78 -9.55 3.19
C VAL A 148 -11.24 -9.63 2.79
N ASP A 149 -11.51 -9.48 1.49
CA ASP A 149 -12.89 -9.37 0.98
C ASP A 149 -13.63 -8.24 1.75
N ALA A 150 -14.85 -8.47 2.21
CA ALA A 150 -15.61 -7.55 3.05
C ALA A 150 -15.23 -7.57 4.55
N LYS A 151 -14.27 -8.41 4.98
CA LYS A 151 -13.92 -8.57 6.39
C LYS A 151 -12.74 -7.71 6.80
N LEU A 152 -12.84 -7.11 7.99
CA LEU A 152 -11.75 -6.44 8.68
C LEU A 152 -11.31 -7.29 9.87
N LEU A 153 -10.04 -7.67 9.89
CA LEU A 153 -9.44 -8.54 10.89
C LEU A 153 -8.38 -7.73 11.66
N PRO A 154 -8.69 -7.27 12.89
CA PRO A 154 -7.74 -6.52 13.70
C PRO A 154 -6.69 -7.44 14.33
N VAL A 155 -5.45 -6.97 14.43
CA VAL A 155 -4.35 -7.61 15.15
C VAL A 155 -3.78 -6.61 16.14
N LYS A 156 -3.66 -7.00 17.41
CA LYS A 156 -3.03 -6.15 18.43
C LYS A 156 -1.56 -5.91 18.12
N TYR A 157 -1.05 -4.75 18.54
CA TYR A 157 0.34 -4.37 18.28
C TYR A 157 1.31 -5.45 18.81
N ARG A 158 2.14 -6.00 17.90
CA ARG A 158 3.14 -7.03 18.19
C ARG A 158 2.59 -8.30 18.85
N ASP A 159 1.31 -8.61 18.68
CA ASP A 159 0.74 -9.88 19.13
C ASP A 159 0.93 -10.95 18.04
N GLU A 160 2.04 -11.66 18.12
CA GLU A 160 2.40 -12.72 17.16
C GLU A 160 1.38 -13.85 17.10
N ASN A 161 0.77 -14.19 18.24
CA ASN A 161 -0.19 -15.28 18.32
C ASN A 161 -1.51 -14.87 17.64
N ASP A 162 -1.94 -13.63 17.86
CA ASP A 162 -3.11 -13.06 17.20
C ASP A 162 -2.87 -12.92 15.69
N LEU A 163 -1.69 -12.44 15.28
CA LEU A 163 -1.28 -12.34 13.89
C LEU A 163 -1.39 -13.69 13.17
N MET A 164 -0.86 -14.77 13.75
CA MET A 164 -0.95 -16.11 13.15
C MET A 164 -2.40 -16.59 12.98
N LYS A 165 -3.26 -16.35 13.97
CA LYS A 165 -4.68 -16.70 13.91
C LYS A 165 -5.38 -15.92 12.80
N VAL A 166 -5.11 -14.62 12.71
CA VAL A 166 -5.69 -13.74 11.68
C VAL A 166 -5.20 -14.13 10.28
N ILE A 167 -3.92 -14.48 10.10
CA ILE A 167 -3.39 -14.98 8.82
C ILE A 167 -4.13 -16.26 8.39
N GLN A 168 -4.34 -17.22 9.30
CA GLN A 168 -5.10 -18.44 9.00
C GLN A 168 -6.57 -18.13 8.66
N GLN A 169 -7.19 -17.17 9.33
CA GLN A 169 -8.56 -16.72 9.03
C GLN A 169 -8.66 -16.01 7.67
N ALA A 170 -7.67 -15.18 7.34
CA ALA A 170 -7.55 -14.49 6.05
C ALA A 170 -7.48 -15.49 4.89
N LYS A 171 -6.59 -16.48 4.99
CA LYS A 171 -6.45 -17.54 3.97
C LYS A 171 -7.74 -18.33 3.75
N ARG A 172 -8.38 -18.79 4.83
CA ARG A 172 -9.68 -19.48 4.77
C ARG A 172 -10.78 -18.63 4.13
N THR A 173 -10.79 -17.33 4.40
CA THR A 173 -11.79 -16.41 3.81
C THR A 173 -11.61 -16.33 2.29
N LEU A 174 -10.37 -16.21 1.80
CA LEU A 174 -10.11 -16.16 0.36
C LEU A 174 -10.45 -17.48 -0.36
N GLU A 175 -10.15 -18.63 0.25
CA GLU A 175 -10.51 -19.95 -0.29
C GLU A 175 -12.03 -20.11 -0.45
N GLN A 176 -12.80 -19.66 0.54
CA GLN A 176 -14.27 -19.70 0.50
C GLN A 176 -14.84 -18.75 -0.55
N SER A 177 -14.32 -17.53 -0.67
CA SER A 177 -14.78 -16.56 -1.66
C SER A 177 -14.42 -17.00 -3.09
N GLY A 178 -13.23 -17.57 -3.31
CA GLY A 178 -12.84 -18.12 -4.61
C GLY A 178 -13.65 -19.33 -5.06
N SER A 179 -14.16 -20.13 -4.11
CA SER A 179 -15.01 -21.29 -4.40
C SER A 179 -16.42 -20.91 -4.85
N ARG A 180 -16.95 -19.76 -4.40
CA ARG A 180 -18.28 -19.26 -4.79
C ARG A 180 -18.32 -18.68 -6.21
N VAL A 181 -17.18 -18.24 -6.74
CA VAL A 181 -17.09 -17.68 -8.10
C VAL A 181 -17.00 -18.77 -9.17
N ARG A 182 -16.63 -20.01 -8.81
CA ARG A 182 -16.49 -21.13 -9.77
C ARG A 182 -17.75 -21.99 -9.93
N SER A 183 -18.77 -21.77 -9.11
CA SER A 183 -20.01 -22.55 -9.07
C SER A 183 -21.25 -21.78 -9.53
N GLY A 184 -21.06 -20.59 -10.13
CA GLY A 184 -22.10 -19.75 -10.71
C GLY A 184 -21.92 -19.55 -12.21
#